data_AF-A0A7J4VEZ2-F1
#
_entry.id   AF-A0A7J4VEZ2-F1
#
_cell.length_a   1.000
_cell.length_b   1.000
_cell.length_c   1.000
_cell.angle_alpha   90.00
_cell.angle_beta   90.00
_cell.angle_gamma   90.00
#
_symmetry.space_group_name_H-M   'P 1'
#
loop_
_entity.id
_entity.type
_entity.pdbx_description
1 polymer ?
#
loop_
_entity_poly.entity_id
_entity_poly.type
_entity_poly.pdbx_seq_one_letter_code
_entity_poly.pdbx_strand_id
1 'polypeptide(L)'
;MRKGLLLIILVVSGLGFTSCKETVAPEPVQPVKNYFPLPNNTVYKYSVDSVSATNAYFNIGNKTISYGPEVVVAGTPYYNQTEVTTYSGGDIVTQRPKVRKTDRGLYYYIDTSGTSALIPDTLKPFVQIDREVIAMALPFFPGQTWSAFKFNVAIVPLISVTASYVGSAAYSYDVWGLMSRVNAEIVKYELKITVPDLGTGPINLTYTGEVWYSEELGVVMREGDHFLFQLLAGGEIDLLSPNYKVRERLTEIVR
;
A
#
# COMPACT_ATOMS: atom_id res chain seq x y z
N MET A 1 -5.62 55.19 -57.76
CA MET A 1 -6.44 54.48 -56.76
C MET A 1 -6.04 53.01 -56.51
N ARG A 2 -4.96 52.47 -57.12
CA ARG A 2 -4.52 51.06 -56.91
C ARG A 2 -3.56 50.82 -55.73
N LYS A 3 -2.96 51.85 -55.14
CA LYS A 3 -1.99 51.72 -54.04
C LYS A 3 -2.64 51.62 -52.64
N GLY A 4 -3.88 52.10 -52.49
CA GLY A 4 -4.62 52.00 -51.23
C GLY A 4 -5.21 50.60 -50.97
N LEU A 5 -5.54 49.85 -52.02
CA LEU A 5 -6.13 48.51 -51.92
C LEU A 5 -5.11 47.48 -51.41
N LEU A 6 -3.84 47.61 -51.82
CA LEU A 6 -2.75 46.72 -51.39
C LEU A 6 -2.42 46.87 -49.89
N LEU A 7 -2.60 48.06 -49.33
CA LEU A 7 -2.31 48.34 -47.92
C LEU A 7 -3.41 47.80 -46.99
N ILE A 8 -4.65 47.77 -47.46
CA ILE A 8 -5.79 47.19 -46.72
C ILE A 8 -5.70 45.66 -46.68
N ILE A 9 -5.28 45.01 -47.77
CA ILE A 9 -5.10 43.54 -47.81
C ILE A 9 -4.00 43.06 -46.85
N LEU A 10 -2.94 43.87 -46.68
CA LEU A 10 -1.81 43.57 -45.80
C LEU A 10 -2.17 43.74 -44.31
N VAL A 11 -3.01 44.73 -43.98
CA VAL A 11 -3.50 44.94 -42.61
C VAL A 11 -4.56 43.90 -42.22
N VAL A 12 -5.42 43.47 -43.15
CA VAL A 12 -6.43 42.44 -42.90
C VAL A 12 -5.81 41.03 -42.78
N SER A 13 -4.72 40.74 -43.50
CA SER A 13 -3.98 39.47 -43.33
C SER A 13 -3.16 39.40 -42.03
N GLY A 14 -2.81 40.54 -41.43
CA GLY A 14 -2.09 40.60 -40.15
C GLY A 14 -2.97 40.31 -38.92
N LEU A 15 -4.29 40.45 -39.04
CA LEU A 15 -5.24 40.24 -37.94
C LEU A 15 -5.71 38.77 -37.81
N GLY A 16 -5.32 37.89 -38.72
CA GLY A 16 -5.69 36.46 -38.70
C GLY A 16 -4.82 35.57 -37.80
N PHE A 17 -3.72 36.09 -37.23
CA PHE A 17 -2.74 35.29 -36.48
C PHE A 17 -2.67 35.61 -34.98
N THR A 18 -3.58 36.42 -34.43
CA THR A 18 -3.77 36.45 -32.96
C THR A 18 -4.57 35.22 -32.55
N SER A 19 -3.87 34.09 -32.63
CA SER A 19 -4.06 32.84 -31.92
C SER A 19 -5.24 32.87 -30.94
N CYS A 20 -6.31 32.17 -31.33
CA CYS A 20 -7.06 31.39 -30.36
C CYS A 20 -6.01 30.65 -29.52
N LYS A 21 -5.78 31.10 -28.28
CA LYS A 21 -5.38 30.14 -27.26
C LYS A 21 -6.53 29.15 -27.26
N GLU A 22 -6.27 27.94 -27.75
CA GLU A 22 -7.14 26.83 -27.41
C GLU A 22 -7.28 26.86 -25.90
N THR A 23 -8.46 27.26 -25.43
CA THR A 23 -8.92 26.90 -24.10
C THR A 23 -8.92 25.39 -24.12
N VAL A 24 -7.78 24.80 -23.75
CA VAL A 24 -7.71 23.40 -23.34
C VAL A 24 -8.77 23.31 -22.27
N ALA A 25 -9.89 22.67 -22.62
CA ALA A 25 -10.89 22.35 -21.64
C ALA A 25 -10.14 21.65 -20.50
N PRO A 26 -10.34 22.05 -19.23
CA PRO A 26 -9.72 21.33 -18.13
C PRO A 26 -10.04 19.85 -18.34
N GLU A 27 -9.00 19.01 -18.39
CA GLU A 27 -9.19 17.56 -18.53
C GLU A 27 -10.28 17.15 -17.54
N PRO A 28 -11.27 16.36 -17.96
CA PRO A 28 -12.31 15.92 -17.04
C PRO A 28 -11.62 15.30 -15.84
N VAL A 29 -11.93 15.81 -14.64
CA VAL A 29 -11.39 15.30 -13.38
C VAL A 29 -11.63 13.80 -13.38
N GLN A 30 -10.57 13.01 -13.56
CA GLN A 30 -10.73 11.56 -13.54
C GLN A 30 -11.25 11.17 -12.16
N PRO A 31 -12.33 10.39 -12.07
CA PRO A 31 -12.83 9.94 -10.78
C PRO A 31 -11.72 9.18 -10.06
N VAL A 32 -11.48 9.52 -8.79
CA VAL A 32 -10.50 8.83 -7.96
C VAL A 32 -10.97 7.39 -7.79
N LYS A 33 -10.27 6.45 -8.42
CA LYS A 33 -10.55 5.02 -8.32
C LYS A 33 -10.46 4.56 -6.86
N ASN A 34 -11.46 3.81 -6.41
CA ASN A 34 -11.54 3.35 -5.03
C ASN A 34 -10.97 1.93 -4.89
N TYR A 35 -9.65 1.85 -4.71
CA TYR A 35 -8.93 0.60 -4.48
C TYR A 35 -8.96 0.11 -3.03
N PHE A 36 -9.69 0.79 -2.14
CA PHE A 36 -9.89 0.36 -0.76
C PHE A 36 -11.23 0.90 -0.24
N PRO A 37 -12.35 0.29 -0.64
CA PRO A 37 -13.61 0.59 0.02
C PRO A 37 -13.46 0.21 1.48
N LEU A 38 -13.78 1.14 2.37
CA LEU A 38 -13.90 0.89 3.81
C LEU A 38 -15.38 1.01 4.18
N PRO A 39 -16.26 0.08 3.79
CA PRO A 39 -17.63 0.15 4.23
C PRO A 39 -17.68 -0.36 5.67
N ASN A 40 -18.34 0.41 6.54
CA ASN A 40 -18.77 -0.13 7.84
C ASN A 40 -19.54 -1.44 7.58
N ASN A 41 -19.29 -2.45 8.41
CA ASN A 41 -19.89 -3.80 8.34
C ASN A 41 -19.48 -4.71 7.17
N THR A 42 -18.53 -4.31 6.31
CA THR A 42 -17.98 -5.25 5.33
C THR A 42 -16.92 -6.16 5.94
N VAL A 43 -17.03 -7.45 5.66
CA VAL A 43 -16.09 -8.47 6.10
C VAL A 43 -15.43 -9.11 4.89
N TYR A 44 -14.10 -9.08 4.86
CA TYR A 44 -13.29 -9.70 3.81
C TYR A 44 -12.73 -11.00 4.35
N LYS A 45 -12.91 -12.10 3.61
CA LYS A 45 -12.33 -13.40 3.95
C LYS A 45 -11.29 -13.79 2.93
N TYR A 46 -10.19 -14.34 3.42
CA TYR A 46 -9.04 -14.77 2.65
C TYR A 46 -8.70 -16.22 3.00
N SER A 47 -8.31 -16.98 1.97
CA SER A 47 -7.51 -18.19 2.18
C SER A 47 -6.07 -17.81 2.47
N VAL A 48 -5.44 -18.47 3.44
CA VAL A 48 -4.03 -18.28 3.79
C VAL A 48 -3.26 -19.53 3.41
N ASP A 49 -2.35 -19.40 2.47
CA ASP A 49 -1.52 -20.48 1.97
C ASP A 49 -0.05 -20.27 2.38
N SER A 50 0.66 -21.36 2.65
CA SER A 50 2.11 -21.36 2.85
C SER A 50 2.80 -22.14 1.73
N VAL A 51 4.07 -21.83 1.51
CA VAL A 51 4.91 -22.49 0.50
C VAL A 51 5.58 -23.71 1.11
N SER A 52 5.42 -24.87 0.47
CA SER A 52 6.13 -26.10 0.84
C SER A 52 7.58 -26.05 0.36
N ALA A 53 8.40 -27.00 0.83
CA ALA A 53 9.75 -27.19 0.31
C ALA A 53 9.80 -27.47 -1.22
N THR A 54 8.68 -27.84 -1.83
CA THR A 54 8.54 -28.09 -3.28
C THR A 54 7.99 -26.88 -4.06
N ASN A 55 7.93 -25.71 -3.43
CA ASN A 55 7.32 -24.49 -3.98
C ASN A 55 5.82 -24.62 -4.32
N ALA A 56 5.14 -25.61 -3.75
CA ALA A 56 3.70 -25.75 -3.87
C ALA A 56 3.02 -24.98 -2.74
N TYR A 57 2.00 -24.19 -3.08
CA TYR A 57 1.16 -23.55 -2.08
C TYR A 57 0.12 -24.52 -1.54
N PHE A 58 0.00 -24.59 -0.23
CA PHE A 58 -1.03 -25.35 0.46
C PHE A 58 -1.72 -24.48 1.49
N ASN A 59 -3.03 -24.66 1.63
CA ASN A 59 -3.82 -23.89 2.58
C ASN A 59 -3.44 -24.29 4.02
N ILE A 60 -3.14 -23.28 4.84
CA ILE A 60 -2.81 -23.43 6.25
C ILE A 60 -3.85 -22.76 7.16
N GLY A 61 -4.84 -22.09 6.60
CA GLY A 61 -5.85 -21.38 7.37
C GLY A 61 -6.68 -20.40 6.55
N ASN A 62 -7.48 -19.63 7.29
CA ASN A 62 -8.32 -18.56 6.77
C ASN A 62 -8.11 -17.29 7.57
N LYS A 63 -8.15 -16.14 6.90
CA LYS A 63 -8.11 -14.81 7.53
C LYS A 63 -9.43 -14.08 7.29
N THR A 64 -9.93 -13.45 8.33
CA THR A 64 -11.10 -12.56 8.28
C THR A 64 -10.67 -11.16 8.67
N ILE A 65 -11.01 -10.16 7.85
CA ILE A 65 -10.76 -8.74 8.11
C ILE A 65 -12.10 -8.03 8.21
N SER A 66 -12.32 -7.31 9.31
CA SER A 66 -13.48 -6.46 9.53
C SER A 66 -13.07 -5.06 9.98
N TYR A 67 -13.95 -4.09 9.72
CA TYR A 67 -13.73 -2.69 10.08
C TYR A 67 -14.78 -2.25 11.09
N GLY A 68 -14.28 -1.67 12.18
CA GLY A 68 -15.06 -1.10 13.28
C GLY A 68 -15.16 0.42 13.19
N PRO A 69 -15.57 1.07 14.29
CA PRO A 69 -15.78 2.52 14.32
C PRO A 69 -14.48 3.29 14.13
N GLU A 70 -14.63 4.54 13.71
CA GLU A 70 -13.55 5.53 13.64
C GLU A 70 -13.00 5.83 15.05
N VAL A 71 -11.70 6.04 15.12
CA VAL A 71 -10.92 6.44 16.30
C VAL A 71 -9.95 7.54 15.90
N VAL A 72 -9.77 8.54 16.76
CA VAL A 72 -8.83 9.63 16.53
C VAL A 72 -7.53 9.35 17.28
N VAL A 73 -6.41 9.34 16.56
CA VAL A 73 -5.06 9.20 17.13
C VAL A 73 -4.26 10.44 16.80
N ALA A 74 -3.82 11.17 17.84
CA ALA A 74 -3.06 12.41 17.70
C ALA A 74 -3.70 13.42 16.72
N GLY A 75 -5.04 13.53 16.74
CA GLY A 75 -5.81 14.43 15.88
C GLY A 75 -6.09 13.92 14.46
N THR A 76 -5.63 12.72 14.11
CA THR A 76 -5.89 12.10 12.79
C THR A 76 -6.91 10.97 12.94
N PRO A 77 -7.98 10.93 12.11
CA PRO A 77 -8.99 9.87 12.15
C PRO A 77 -8.51 8.59 11.45
N TYR A 78 -8.81 7.44 12.05
CA TYR A 78 -8.57 6.09 11.54
C TYR A 78 -9.76 5.19 11.82
N TYR A 79 -9.91 4.10 11.08
CA TYR A 79 -10.83 3.01 11.41
C TYR A 79 -10.08 1.93 12.19
N ASN A 80 -10.74 1.36 13.20
CA ASN A 80 -10.24 0.14 13.82
C ASN A 80 -10.44 -1.03 12.85
N GLN A 81 -9.36 -1.68 12.43
CA GLN A 81 -9.43 -2.92 11.66
C GLN A 81 -9.18 -4.09 12.61
N THR A 82 -9.93 -5.18 12.46
CA THR A 82 -9.68 -6.44 13.17
C THR A 82 -9.36 -7.51 12.15
N GLU A 83 -8.17 -8.09 12.24
CA GLU A 83 -7.79 -9.27 11.47
C GLU A 83 -7.77 -10.49 12.38
N VAL A 84 -8.51 -11.54 12.03
CA VAL A 84 -8.49 -12.83 12.72
C VAL A 84 -8.01 -13.88 11.73
N THR A 85 -6.88 -14.51 12.02
CA THR A 85 -6.37 -15.65 11.25
C THR A 85 -6.56 -16.92 12.06
N THR A 86 -7.30 -17.88 11.51
CA THR A 86 -7.49 -19.21 12.08
C THR A 86 -6.70 -20.21 11.25
N TYR A 87 -5.68 -20.82 11.86
CA TYR A 87 -4.86 -21.84 11.23
C TYR A 87 -5.47 -23.22 11.38
N SER A 88 -5.19 -24.13 10.45
CA SER A 88 -5.72 -25.50 10.44
C SER A 88 -5.34 -26.31 11.69
N GLY A 89 -4.26 -25.93 12.39
CA GLY A 89 -3.84 -26.52 13.67
C GLY A 89 -4.66 -26.05 14.89
N GLY A 90 -5.58 -25.10 14.71
CA GLY A 90 -6.40 -24.53 15.78
C GLY A 90 -5.89 -23.22 16.37
N ASP A 91 -4.68 -22.79 16.01
CA ASP A 91 -4.13 -21.50 16.43
C ASP A 91 -4.94 -20.34 15.85
N ILE A 92 -5.19 -19.33 16.69
CA ILE A 92 -5.91 -18.11 16.31
C ILE A 92 -5.03 -16.90 16.60
N VAL A 93 -4.70 -16.14 15.56
CA VAL A 93 -3.95 -14.88 15.68
C VAL A 93 -4.90 -13.72 15.41
N THR A 94 -4.97 -12.77 16.35
CA THR A 94 -5.78 -11.56 16.20
C THR A 94 -4.89 -10.32 16.17
N GLN A 95 -5.02 -9.52 15.12
CA GLN A 95 -4.35 -8.22 14.99
C GLN A 95 -5.40 -7.11 14.93
N ARG A 96 -5.07 -5.95 15.50
CA ARG A 96 -5.99 -4.79 15.57
C ARG A 96 -5.35 -3.50 15.06
N PRO A 97 -4.96 -3.45 13.78
CA PRO A 97 -4.35 -2.24 13.26
C PRO A 97 -5.36 -1.11 13.10
N LYS A 98 -4.85 0.12 13.02
CA LYS A 98 -5.67 1.30 12.70
C LYS A 98 -5.35 1.74 11.28
N VAL A 99 -6.38 1.89 10.46
CA VAL A 99 -6.24 2.13 9.03
C VAL A 99 -6.99 3.39 8.64
N ARG A 100 -6.40 4.21 7.76
CA ARG A 100 -7.11 5.34 7.15
C ARG A 100 -6.88 5.35 5.66
N LYS A 101 -7.86 5.87 4.94
CA LYS A 101 -7.75 6.12 3.50
C LYS A 101 -7.96 7.59 3.20
N THR A 102 -7.34 8.03 2.12
CA THR A 102 -7.53 9.36 1.53
C THR A 102 -7.52 9.22 0.02
N ASP A 103 -7.81 10.30 -0.70
CA ASP A 103 -7.68 10.33 -2.16
C ASP A 103 -6.25 10.07 -2.66
N ARG A 104 -5.26 10.15 -1.76
CA ARG A 104 -3.84 9.91 -2.05
C ARG A 104 -3.36 8.51 -1.69
N GLY A 105 -4.16 7.67 -1.02
CA GLY A 105 -3.67 6.35 -0.63
C GLY A 105 -4.28 5.72 0.62
N LEU A 106 -3.67 4.60 1.01
CA LEU A 106 -3.99 3.80 2.19
C LEU A 106 -2.84 3.86 3.20
N TYR A 107 -3.18 4.08 4.46
CA TYR A 107 -2.22 4.30 5.53
C TYR A 107 -2.57 3.44 6.75
N TYR A 108 -1.57 2.78 7.32
CA TYR A 108 -1.68 2.03 8.57
C TYR A 108 -0.89 2.72 9.66
N TYR A 109 -1.53 2.98 10.80
CA TYR A 109 -0.84 3.51 11.97
C TYR A 109 0.11 2.46 12.54
N ILE A 110 1.33 2.89 12.89
CA ILE A 110 2.31 2.06 13.60
C ILE A 110 2.33 2.47 15.06
N ASP A 111 2.00 1.52 15.93
CA ASP A 111 2.15 1.72 17.36
C ASP A 111 3.62 1.51 17.75
N THR A 112 4.33 2.62 17.99
CA THR A 112 5.73 2.63 18.38
C THR A 112 5.94 2.66 19.89
N SER A 113 4.87 2.63 20.69
CA SER A 113 4.96 2.75 22.15
C SER A 113 5.82 1.65 22.76
N GLY A 114 5.66 0.39 22.31
CA GLY A 114 6.49 -0.74 22.73
C GLY A 114 7.95 -0.63 22.31
N THR A 115 8.21 -0.21 21.06
CA THR A 115 9.58 -0.05 20.54
C THR A 115 10.34 1.08 21.25
N SER A 116 9.65 2.18 21.59
CA SER A 116 10.25 3.34 22.27
C SER A 116 10.80 3.01 23.67
N ALA A 117 10.24 1.99 24.35
CA ALA A 117 10.68 1.55 25.66
C ALA A 117 12.00 0.75 25.61
N LEU A 118 12.30 0.12 24.46
CA LEU A 118 13.50 -0.69 24.26
C LEU A 118 14.71 0.13 23.80
N ILE A 119 14.50 1.39 23.43
CA ILE A 119 15.55 2.29 22.95
C ILE A 119 16.17 3.01 24.16
N PRO A 120 17.49 2.92 24.37
CA PRO A 120 18.19 3.67 25.42
C PRO A 120 17.92 5.18 25.32
N ASP A 121 17.77 5.86 26.45
CA ASP A 121 17.47 7.29 26.50
C ASP A 121 18.48 8.15 25.71
N THR A 122 19.73 7.71 25.66
CA THR A 122 20.81 8.36 24.91
C THR A 122 20.61 8.30 23.39
N LEU A 123 19.89 7.29 22.88
CA LEU A 123 19.61 7.10 21.46
C LEU A 123 18.26 7.68 21.04
N LYS A 124 17.32 7.88 21.96
CA LYS A 124 15.97 8.39 21.68
C LYS A 124 15.96 9.68 20.84
N PRO A 125 16.82 10.70 21.09
CA PRO A 125 16.82 11.93 20.29
C PRO A 125 17.20 11.72 18.82
N PHE A 126 17.90 10.62 18.52
CA PHE A 126 18.37 10.30 17.18
C PHE A 126 17.41 9.34 16.45
N VAL A 127 16.41 8.80 17.14
CA VAL A 127 15.47 7.85 16.55
C VAL A 127 14.38 8.59 15.80
N GLN A 128 14.19 8.21 14.55
CA GLN A 128 13.09 8.68 13.71
C GLN A 128 12.34 7.45 13.21
N ILE A 129 11.08 7.33 13.61
CA ILE A 129 10.20 6.24 13.18
C ILE A 129 8.98 6.89 12.55
N ASP A 130 8.67 6.48 11.32
CA ASP A 130 7.42 6.87 10.68
C ASP A 130 6.24 6.38 11.53
N ARG A 131 5.27 7.26 11.80
CA ARG A 131 4.08 6.90 12.57
C ARG A 131 3.04 6.12 11.75
N GLU A 132 3.24 6.08 10.43
CA GLU A 132 2.35 5.43 9.49
C GLU A 132 3.14 4.67 8.44
N VAL A 133 2.57 3.56 7.99
CA VAL A 133 2.97 2.91 6.74
C VAL A 133 2.07 3.42 5.62
N ILE A 134 2.67 3.86 4.52
CA ILE A 134 1.98 4.17 3.28
C ILE A 134 1.83 2.86 2.48
N ALA A 135 0.79 2.10 2.78
CA ALA A 135 0.53 0.79 2.17
C ALA A 135 -0.08 0.89 0.77
N MET A 136 -0.42 2.07 0.26
CA MET A 136 -0.76 2.29 -1.15
C MET A 136 -0.67 3.79 -1.42
N ALA A 137 -0.01 4.20 -2.50
CA ALA A 137 0.01 5.58 -2.97
C ALA A 137 -0.78 5.71 -4.27
N LEU A 138 -1.66 6.70 -4.36
CA LEU A 138 -2.52 6.97 -5.52
C LEU A 138 -2.24 8.36 -6.10
N PRO A 139 -2.48 8.56 -7.42
CA PRO A 139 -2.89 7.56 -8.41
C PRO A 139 -1.76 6.60 -8.77
N PHE A 140 -2.08 5.44 -9.35
CA PHE A 140 -1.09 4.55 -9.94
C PHE A 140 -0.63 5.07 -11.31
N PHE A 141 0.68 5.11 -11.51
CA PHE A 141 1.28 5.41 -12.81
C PHE A 141 2.60 4.67 -13.00
N PRO A 142 2.97 4.30 -14.25
CA PRO A 142 4.21 3.56 -14.52
C PRO A 142 5.45 4.23 -13.93
N GLY A 143 6.30 3.44 -13.26
CA GLY A 143 7.54 3.93 -12.63
C GLY A 143 7.34 4.62 -11.28
N GLN A 144 6.10 4.71 -10.77
CA GLN A 144 5.85 5.23 -9.43
C GLN A 144 6.53 4.37 -8.37
N THR A 145 7.27 5.03 -7.48
CA THR A 145 7.87 4.44 -6.29
C THR A 145 7.63 5.35 -5.10
N TRP A 146 7.54 4.78 -3.90
CA TRP A 146 7.44 5.55 -2.66
C TRP A 146 8.12 4.85 -1.49
N SER A 147 8.52 5.66 -0.51
CA SER A 147 8.96 5.18 0.79
C SER A 147 7.74 4.82 1.62
N ALA A 148 7.45 3.53 1.75
CA ALA A 148 6.28 3.06 2.49
C ALA A 148 6.46 3.20 4.01
N PHE A 149 7.67 2.98 4.52
CA PHE A 149 7.99 3.10 5.94
C PHE A 149 9.49 3.25 6.17
N LYS A 150 9.87 4.04 7.17
CA LYS A 150 11.26 4.20 7.63
C LYS A 150 11.36 4.17 9.15
N PHE A 151 12.42 3.50 9.61
CA PHE A 151 12.96 3.62 10.96
C PHE A 151 14.46 3.89 10.83
N ASN A 152 14.87 5.09 11.21
CA ASN A 152 16.27 5.51 11.26
C ASN A 152 16.74 5.70 12.70
N VAL A 153 18.02 5.46 12.93
CA VAL A 153 18.75 5.93 14.11
C VAL A 153 19.89 6.81 13.63
N ALA A 154 19.83 8.09 14.00
CA ALA A 154 20.61 9.16 13.41
C ALA A 154 20.45 9.17 11.87
N ILE A 155 21.54 9.05 11.13
CA ILE A 155 21.54 9.00 9.66
C ILE A 155 21.47 7.58 9.10
N VAL A 156 21.42 6.56 9.95
CA VAL A 156 21.46 5.15 9.55
C VAL A 156 20.03 4.60 9.45
N PRO A 157 19.59 4.16 8.25
CA PRO A 157 18.30 3.50 8.10
C PRO A 157 18.39 2.06 8.65
N LEU A 158 17.72 1.79 9.77
CA LEU A 158 17.65 0.44 10.33
C LEU A 158 16.62 -0.40 9.59
N ILE A 159 15.47 0.18 9.29
CA ILE A 159 14.38 -0.45 8.55
C ILE A 159 13.93 0.51 7.46
N SER A 160 13.88 0.04 6.23
CA SER A 160 13.33 0.80 5.11
C SER A 160 12.44 -0.09 4.27
N VAL A 161 11.20 0.34 4.06
CA VAL A 161 10.26 -0.30 3.13
C VAL A 161 10.06 0.61 1.94
N THR A 162 10.38 0.10 0.76
CA THR A 162 10.14 0.76 -0.52
C THR A 162 9.04 0.02 -1.25
N ALA A 163 8.15 0.78 -1.90
CA ALA A 163 7.09 0.25 -2.73
C ALA A 163 7.20 0.77 -4.16
N SER A 164 6.79 -0.03 -5.12
CA SER A 164 6.85 0.26 -6.55
C SER A 164 5.62 -0.28 -7.26
N TYR A 165 4.99 0.55 -8.08
CA TYR A 165 3.89 0.11 -8.95
C TYR A 165 4.47 -0.63 -10.16
N VAL A 166 4.01 -1.86 -10.38
CA VAL A 166 4.54 -2.77 -11.41
C VAL A 166 3.68 -2.75 -12.68
N GLY A 167 2.38 -2.52 -12.54
CA GLY A 167 1.43 -2.54 -13.65
C GLY A 167 0.09 -3.13 -13.23
N SER A 168 -0.76 -3.41 -14.21
CA SER A 168 -2.03 -4.10 -14.01
C SER A 168 -2.00 -5.50 -14.63
N ALA A 169 -2.67 -6.44 -13.98
CA ALA A 169 -2.91 -7.77 -14.53
C ALA A 169 -4.34 -8.20 -14.24
N ALA A 170 -4.89 -9.03 -15.14
CA ALA A 170 -6.18 -9.63 -14.89
C ALA A 170 -6.01 -10.80 -13.91
N TYR A 171 -6.67 -10.69 -12.77
CA TYR A 171 -6.69 -11.69 -11.71
C TYR A 171 -7.98 -12.51 -11.80
N SER A 172 -7.84 -13.81 -11.97
CA SER A 172 -8.94 -14.76 -11.90
C SER A 172 -9.09 -15.26 -10.48
N TYR A 173 -10.31 -15.22 -9.96
CA TYR A 173 -10.61 -15.70 -8.62
C TYR A 173 -11.85 -16.57 -8.60
N ASP A 174 -11.94 -17.40 -7.57
CA ASP A 174 -13.15 -18.10 -7.14
C ASP A 174 -13.69 -17.44 -5.87
N VAL A 175 -13.90 -16.12 -5.92
CA VAL A 175 -14.60 -15.37 -4.86
C VAL A 175 -16.08 -15.65 -5.02
N TRP A 176 -16.69 -16.19 -3.97
CA TRP A 176 -18.11 -16.49 -3.97
C TRP A 176 -18.93 -15.22 -4.24
N GLY A 177 -19.77 -15.25 -5.28
CA GLY A 177 -20.72 -14.19 -5.59
C GLY A 177 -20.20 -13.00 -6.41
N LEU A 178 -18.98 -13.06 -6.97
CA LEU A 178 -18.45 -12.02 -7.87
C LEU A 178 -18.03 -12.57 -9.24
N MET A 179 -17.81 -11.66 -10.21
CA MET A 179 -17.32 -12.00 -11.55
C MET A 179 -16.00 -12.79 -11.49
N SER A 180 -15.83 -13.84 -12.29
CA SER A 180 -14.66 -14.74 -12.23
C SER A 180 -13.30 -14.10 -12.57
N ARG A 181 -13.27 -12.83 -12.98
CA ARG A 181 -12.06 -12.11 -13.36
C ARG A 181 -12.20 -10.61 -13.11
N VAL A 182 -11.19 -10.02 -12.49
CA VAL A 182 -11.06 -8.57 -12.30
C VAL A 182 -9.67 -8.10 -12.73
N ASN A 183 -9.54 -6.80 -13.00
CA ASN A 183 -8.23 -6.20 -13.18
C ASN A 183 -7.69 -5.74 -11.82
N ALA A 184 -6.46 -6.14 -11.51
CA ALA A 184 -5.78 -5.75 -10.30
C ALA A 184 -4.50 -5.00 -10.63
N GLU A 185 -4.25 -3.93 -9.87
CA GLU A 185 -3.03 -3.14 -9.87
C GLU A 185 -2.03 -3.80 -8.93
N ILE A 186 -0.80 -4.01 -9.39
CA ILE A 186 0.23 -4.74 -8.67
C ILE A 186 1.23 -3.75 -8.09
N VAL A 187 1.41 -3.82 -6.77
CA VAL A 187 2.45 -3.09 -6.05
C VAL A 187 3.43 -4.08 -5.45
N LYS A 188 4.72 -3.90 -5.76
CA LYS A 188 5.81 -4.67 -5.17
C LYS A 188 6.47 -3.88 -4.04
N TYR A 189 6.70 -4.57 -2.94
CA TYR A 189 7.33 -4.07 -1.72
C TYR A 189 8.67 -4.76 -1.49
N GLU A 190 9.64 -3.97 -1.05
CA GLU A 190 10.94 -4.43 -0.58
C GLU A 190 11.22 -3.82 0.78
N LEU A 191 11.41 -4.68 1.77
CA LEU A 191 11.85 -4.32 3.11
C LEU A 191 13.33 -4.68 3.25
N LYS A 192 14.14 -3.69 3.63
CA LYS A 192 15.53 -3.87 4.03
C LYS A 192 15.70 -3.59 5.50
N ILE A 193 16.39 -4.49 6.19
CA ILE A 193 16.85 -4.30 7.56
C ILE A 193 18.36 -4.26 7.55
N THR A 194 18.93 -3.16 8.04
CA THR A 194 20.38 -2.94 8.11
C THR A 194 20.77 -2.68 9.55
N VAL A 195 21.50 -3.61 10.17
CA VAL A 195 22.09 -3.39 11.49
C VAL A 195 23.60 -3.15 11.27
N PRO A 196 24.13 -2.00 11.71
CA PRO A 196 25.54 -1.70 11.60
C PRO A 196 26.36 -2.72 12.39
N ASP A 197 27.62 -2.93 11.97
CA ASP A 197 28.51 -3.88 12.62
C ASP A 197 28.81 -3.46 14.07
N LEU A 198 28.46 -4.33 15.02
CA LEU A 198 28.73 -4.18 16.45
C LEU A 198 29.87 -5.10 16.92
N GLY A 199 30.71 -5.57 16.01
CA GLY A 199 31.80 -6.52 16.25
C GLY A 199 31.51 -7.96 15.81
N THR A 200 30.38 -8.20 15.14
CA THR A 200 29.95 -9.51 14.64
C THR A 200 29.72 -9.54 13.12
N GLY A 201 30.02 -8.44 12.44
CA GLY A 201 29.64 -8.19 11.05
C GLY A 201 28.28 -7.49 10.95
N PRO A 202 28.04 -6.70 9.89
CA PRO A 202 26.75 -6.06 9.64
C PRO A 202 25.69 -7.10 9.27
N ILE A 203 24.46 -6.89 9.74
CA ILE A 203 23.31 -7.73 9.37
C ILE A 203 22.52 -6.99 8.29
N ASN A 204 22.37 -7.64 7.13
CA ASN A 204 21.54 -7.15 6.04
C ASN A 204 20.49 -8.20 5.69
N LEU A 205 19.22 -7.89 5.93
CA LEU A 205 18.10 -8.77 5.60
C LEU A 205 17.21 -8.07 4.56
N THR A 206 16.76 -8.84 3.57
CA THR A 206 15.86 -8.36 2.52
C THR A 206 14.63 -9.25 2.48
N TYR A 207 13.46 -8.62 2.52
CA TYR A 207 12.15 -9.25 2.40
C TYR A 207 11.39 -8.60 1.27
N THR A 208 10.60 -9.38 0.55
CA THR A 208 9.87 -8.94 -0.63
C THR A 208 8.45 -9.49 -0.64
N GLY A 209 7.53 -8.73 -1.20
CA GLY A 209 6.17 -9.17 -1.42
C GLY A 209 5.45 -8.31 -2.43
N GLU A 210 4.32 -8.79 -2.89
CA GLU A 210 3.47 -8.14 -3.86
C GLU A 210 2.05 -8.10 -3.31
N VAL A 211 1.36 -6.99 -3.57
CA VAL A 211 -0.05 -6.80 -3.22
C VAL A 211 -0.80 -6.38 -4.47
N TRP A 212 -1.93 -7.03 -4.69
CA TRP A 212 -2.79 -6.88 -5.85
C TRP A 212 -4.07 -6.18 -5.41
N TYR A 213 -4.30 -4.98 -5.92
CA TYR A 213 -5.44 -4.13 -5.58
C TYR A 213 -6.43 -4.09 -6.73
N SER A 214 -7.67 -4.51 -6.49
CA SER A 214 -8.76 -4.33 -7.46
C SER A 214 -9.64 -3.17 -7.02
N GLU A 215 -10.09 -2.40 -8.01
CA GLU A 215 -11.09 -1.37 -7.81
C GLU A 215 -12.36 -2.00 -7.19
N GLU A 216 -12.95 -1.30 -6.21
CA GLU A 216 -14.14 -1.70 -5.43
C GLU A 216 -14.03 -2.99 -4.59
N LEU A 217 -12.95 -3.76 -4.72
CA LEU A 217 -12.73 -4.99 -3.95
C LEU A 217 -11.63 -4.85 -2.90
N GLY A 218 -10.71 -3.90 -3.05
CA GLY A 218 -9.59 -3.80 -2.13
C GLY A 218 -8.44 -4.73 -2.52
N VAL A 219 -7.77 -5.28 -1.51
CA VAL A 219 -6.72 -6.28 -1.70
C VAL A 219 -7.35 -7.60 -2.13
N VAL A 220 -7.04 -8.06 -3.33
CA VAL A 220 -7.53 -9.36 -3.85
C VAL A 220 -6.53 -10.49 -3.64
N MET A 221 -5.24 -10.14 -3.60
CA MET A 221 -4.17 -11.09 -3.30
C MET A 221 -2.96 -10.35 -2.69
N ARG A 222 -2.27 -11.01 -1.78
CA ARG A 222 -0.90 -10.65 -1.40
C ARG A 222 -0.02 -11.89 -1.31
N GLU A 223 1.21 -11.79 -1.76
CA GLU A 223 2.17 -12.90 -1.80
C GLU A 223 3.57 -12.42 -1.48
N GLY A 224 4.28 -13.10 -0.58
CA GLY A 224 5.60 -12.65 -0.15
C GLY A 224 5.98 -13.09 1.25
N ASP A 225 6.95 -12.39 1.82
CA ASP A 225 7.42 -12.63 3.19
C ASP A 225 6.39 -12.21 4.23
N HIS A 226 6.07 -13.14 5.15
CA HIS A 226 5.08 -12.90 6.21
C HIS A 226 5.44 -11.69 7.08
N PHE A 227 6.72 -11.55 7.44
CA PHE A 227 7.20 -10.44 8.27
C PHE A 227 6.92 -9.07 7.64
N LEU A 228 7.15 -8.95 6.33
CA LEU A 228 6.85 -7.73 5.57
C LEU A 228 5.36 -7.38 5.64
N PHE A 229 4.46 -8.36 5.51
CA PHE A 229 3.03 -8.09 5.55
C PHE A 229 2.50 -7.77 6.94
N GLN A 230 3.12 -8.29 8.00
CA GLN A 230 2.80 -7.85 9.36
C GLN A 230 3.12 -6.35 9.53
N LEU A 231 4.31 -5.93 9.09
CA LEU A 231 4.71 -4.52 9.12
C LEU A 231 3.77 -3.65 8.27
N LEU A 232 3.49 -4.06 7.03
CA LEU A 232 2.60 -3.32 6.14
C LEU A 232 1.16 -3.18 6.67
N ALA A 233 0.72 -4.14 7.49
CA ALA A 233 -0.58 -4.11 8.15
C ALA A 233 -0.57 -3.31 9.46
N GLY A 234 0.51 -2.63 9.84
CA GLY A 234 0.57 -1.87 11.09
C GLY A 234 0.83 -2.73 12.34
N GLY A 235 1.35 -3.95 12.16
CA GLY A 235 1.71 -4.86 13.24
C GLY A 235 2.96 -4.43 14.01
N GLU A 236 3.20 -5.09 15.13
CA GLU A 236 4.42 -4.90 15.92
C GLU A 236 5.66 -5.37 15.15
N ILE A 237 6.80 -4.69 15.34
CA ILE A 237 8.07 -5.06 14.74
C ILE A 237 8.74 -6.11 15.63
N ASP A 238 8.53 -7.39 15.33
CA ASP A 238 9.22 -8.51 15.98
C ASP A 238 10.25 -9.14 15.03
N LEU A 239 11.52 -8.75 15.17
CA LEU A 239 12.63 -9.25 14.36
C LEU A 239 12.95 -10.74 14.59
N LEU A 240 12.41 -11.34 15.64
CA LEU A 240 12.60 -12.76 15.95
C LEU A 240 11.46 -13.64 15.41
N SER A 241 10.43 -13.02 14.84
CA SER A 241 9.30 -13.74 14.27
C SER A 241 9.75 -14.64 13.11
N PRO A 242 9.32 -15.92 13.06
CA PRO A 242 9.69 -16.80 11.96
C PRO A 242 9.17 -16.22 10.64
N ASN A 243 10.09 -15.98 9.70
CA ASN A 243 9.72 -15.54 8.36
C ASN A 243 9.52 -16.75 7.43
N TYR A 244 8.37 -16.77 6.78
CA TYR A 244 8.02 -17.74 5.76
C TYR A 244 7.28 -17.04 4.62
N LYS A 245 7.21 -17.69 3.46
CA LYS A 245 6.41 -17.21 2.35
C LYS A 245 4.94 -17.52 2.59
N VAL A 246 4.12 -16.49 2.51
CA VAL A 246 2.67 -16.56 2.65
C VAL A 246 2.01 -16.02 1.39
N ARG A 247 0.89 -16.62 1.02
CA ARG A 247 -0.02 -16.07 0.03
C ARG A 247 -1.41 -16.01 0.61
N GLU A 248 -2.02 -14.84 0.57
CA GLU A 248 -3.40 -14.64 0.97
C GLU A 248 -4.23 -14.28 -0.26
N ARG A 249 -5.33 -14.99 -0.49
CA ARG A 249 -6.24 -14.75 -1.63
C ARG A 249 -7.64 -14.51 -1.13
N LEU A 250 -8.26 -13.44 -1.61
CA LEU A 250 -9.65 -13.12 -1.30
C LEU A 250 -10.56 -14.28 -1.76
N THR A 251 -11.46 -14.71 -0.88
CA THR A 251 -12.42 -15.81 -1.13
C THR A 251 -13.87 -15.36 -0.97
N GLU A 252 -14.13 -14.32 -0.17
CA GLU A 252 -15.50 -13.84 0.10
C GLU A 252 -15.50 -12.39 0.55
N ILE A 253 -16.55 -11.64 0.15
CA ILE A 253 -16.90 -10.33 0.72
C ILE A 253 -18.33 -10.42 1.24
N VAL A 254 -18.53 -10.19 2.53
CA VAL A 254 -19.85 -10.10 3.17
C VAL A 254 -20.18 -8.63 3.40
N ARG A 255 -21.32 -8.16 2.89
CA ARG A 255 -21.80 -6.78 3.00
C ARG A 255 -23.11 -6.71 3.80
#